data_AF-A0A0U5AXY3-F1
#
_entry.id   AF-A0A0U5AXY3-F1
#
_cell.length_a   1.000
_cell.length_b   1.000
_cell.length_c   1.000
_cell.angle_alpha   90.00
_cell.angle_beta   90.00
_cell.angle_gamma   90.00
#
_symmetry.space_group_name_H-M   'P 1'
#
loop_
_entity.id
_entity.type
_entity.pdbx_description
1 polymer ?
#
loop_
_entity_poly.entity_id
_entity_poly.type
_entity_poly.pdbx_seq_one_letter_code
_entity_poly.pdbx_strand_id
1 'polypeptide(L)'
;MVYFIRARTHFQYAESLFKELMSGQRVLSIKALQEVFLQGLKALHALTILSPPEKPLSSEELFKRILPTLSDSEREYLLRLKNLLFSAKDYNKDDLLVLLTELKGYITFLKECLKPIL
;
A
#
# COMPACT_ATOMS: atom_id res chain seq x y z
N MET A 1 -19.28 -9.63 -4.27
CA MET A 1 -19.63 -8.19 -4.09
C MET A 1 -18.94 -7.55 -2.88
N VAL A 2 -19.06 -8.10 -1.67
CA VAL A 2 -18.51 -7.45 -0.45
C VAL A 2 -16.98 -7.29 -0.47
N TYR A 3 -16.24 -8.21 -1.06
CA TYR A 3 -14.78 -8.14 -1.16
C TYR A 3 -14.28 -7.02 -2.11
N PHE A 4 -14.98 -6.78 -3.23
CA PHE A 4 -14.71 -5.65 -4.12
C PHE A 4 -14.93 -4.29 -3.44
N ILE A 5 -16.00 -4.18 -2.64
CA ILE A 5 -16.27 -2.97 -1.86
C ILE A 5 -15.13 -2.71 -0.88
N ARG A 6 -14.66 -3.72 -0.15
CA ARG A 6 -13.53 -3.58 0.79
C ARG A 6 -12.23 -3.18 0.09
N ALA A 7 -11.90 -3.83 -1.02
CA ALA A 7 -10.72 -3.50 -1.81
C ALA A 7 -10.76 -2.04 -2.27
N ARG A 8 -11.90 -1.60 -2.80
CA ARG A 8 -12.11 -0.20 -3.18
C ARG A 8 -12.01 0.76 -2.00
N THR A 9 -12.61 0.46 -0.86
CA THR A 9 -12.53 1.31 0.34
C THR A 9 -11.09 1.47 0.83
N HIS A 10 -10.32 0.39 0.90
CA HIS A 10 -8.91 0.46 1.30
C HIS A 10 -8.08 1.26 0.30
N PHE A 11 -8.33 1.10 -1.00
CA PHE A 11 -7.65 1.89 -2.02
C PHE A 11 -8.00 3.38 -1.93
N GLN A 12 -9.29 3.73 -1.80
CA GLN A 12 -9.73 5.11 -1.63
C GLN A 12 -9.09 5.75 -0.39
N TYR A 13 -8.96 4.98 0.69
CA TYR A 13 -8.29 5.47 1.88
C TYR A 13 -6.78 5.68 1.66
N ALA A 14 -6.09 4.73 1.02
CA ALA A 14 -4.69 4.90 0.64
C ALA A 14 -4.48 6.15 -0.26
N GLU A 15 -5.37 6.37 -1.22
CA GLU A 15 -5.32 7.53 -2.11
C GLU A 15 -5.59 8.84 -1.37
N SER A 16 -6.55 8.88 -0.43
CA SER A 16 -6.82 10.04 0.42
C SER A 16 -5.60 10.40 1.26
N LEU A 17 -5.03 9.41 1.96
CA LEU A 17 -3.83 9.61 2.77
C LEU A 17 -2.66 10.13 1.95
N PHE A 18 -2.48 9.61 0.73
CA PHE A 18 -1.46 10.09 -0.18
C PHE A 18 -1.70 11.54 -0.62
N LYS A 19 -2.94 11.92 -0.94
CA LYS A 19 -3.33 13.30 -1.29
C LYS A 19 -3.13 14.28 -0.12
N GLU A 20 -3.43 13.86 1.11
CA GLU A 20 -3.18 14.65 2.32
C GLU A 20 -1.69 14.93 2.53
N LEU A 21 -0.82 13.96 2.25
CA LEU A 21 0.64 14.13 2.31
C LEU A 21 1.13 15.09 1.22
N MET A 22 0.62 14.95 0.00
CA MET A 22 0.98 15.82 -1.14
C MET A 22 0.52 17.26 -0.96
N SER A 23 -0.64 17.48 -0.34
CA SER A 23 -1.20 18.81 -0.08
C SER A 23 -0.66 19.47 1.18
N GLY A 24 0.14 18.75 1.98
CA GLY A 24 0.67 19.25 3.25
C GLY A 24 -0.35 19.31 4.39
N GLN A 25 -1.57 18.79 4.19
CA GLN A 25 -2.58 18.66 5.25
C GLN A 25 -2.11 17.69 6.35
N ARG A 26 -1.27 16.72 5.98
CA ARG A 26 -0.68 15.75 6.89
C ARG A 26 0.84 15.86 6.90
N VAL A 27 1.43 15.76 8.10
CA VAL A 27 2.89 15.82 8.27
C VAL A 27 3.57 14.66 7.53
N LEU A 28 4.50 15.01 6.64
CA LEU A 28 5.34 14.03 5.95
C LEU A 28 6.27 13.34 6.94
N SER A 29 6.06 12.04 7.14
CA SER A 29 6.86 11.20 8.02
C SER A 29 6.90 9.78 7.48
N ILE A 30 7.94 9.02 7.85
CA ILE A 30 8.04 7.61 7.43
C ILE A 30 6.83 6.79 7.86
N LYS A 31 6.27 7.06 9.06
CA LYS A 31 5.07 6.38 9.55
C LYS A 31 3.85 6.64 8.67
N ALA A 32 3.67 7.87 8.19
CA ALA A 32 2.56 8.20 7.30
C ALA A 32 2.72 7.55 5.92
N LEU A 33 3.95 7.48 5.40
CA LEU A 33 4.25 6.78 4.15
C LEU A 33 4.00 5.27 4.28
N GLN A 34 4.44 4.66 5.39
CA GLN A 34 4.16 3.26 5.73
C GLN A 34 2.65 3.00 5.82
N GLU A 35 1.87 3.94 6.37
CA GLU A 35 0.41 3.79 6.46
C GLU A 35 -0.26 3.76 5.08
N VAL A 36 0.10 4.69 4.18
CA VAL A 36 -0.38 4.68 2.78
C VAL A 36 -0.09 3.32 2.14
N PHE A 37 1.15 2.86 2.30
CA PHE A 37 1.59 1.59 1.74
C PHE A 37 0.79 0.39 2.26
N LEU A 38 0.59 0.31 3.59
CA LEU A 38 -0.16 -0.76 4.25
C LEU A 38 -1.64 -0.76 3.86
N GLN A 39 -2.26 0.41 3.68
CA GLN A 39 -3.65 0.49 3.19
C GLN A 39 -3.76 -0.02 1.75
N GLY A 40 -2.78 0.30 0.90
CA GLY A 40 -2.68 -0.28 -0.44
C GLY A 40 -2.58 -1.81 -0.43
N LEU A 41 -1.77 -2.37 0.47
CA LEU A 41 -1.65 -3.82 0.60
C LEU A 41 -2.96 -4.46 1.05
N LYS A 42 -3.67 -3.83 1.99
CA LYS A 42 -5.02 -4.29 2.39
C LYS A 42 -5.99 -4.27 1.22
N ALA A 43 -5.88 -3.31 0.31
CA ALA A 43 -6.70 -3.27 -0.90
C ALA A 43 -6.44 -4.47 -1.82
N LEU A 44 -5.17 -4.78 -2.08
CA LEU A 44 -4.79 -5.99 -2.85
C LEU A 44 -5.23 -7.26 -2.15
N HIS A 45 -5.06 -7.34 -0.84
CA HIS A 45 -5.48 -8.53 -0.09
C HIS A 45 -6.99 -8.75 -0.10
N ALA A 46 -7.76 -7.66 -0.02
CA ALA A 46 -9.21 -7.73 -0.06
C ALA A 46 -9.73 -8.25 -1.40
N LEU A 47 -8.97 -8.14 -2.50
CA LEU A 47 -9.30 -8.81 -3.77
C LEU A 47 -9.15 -10.33 -3.70
N THR A 48 -8.17 -10.81 -2.93
CA THR A 48 -7.78 -12.23 -2.93
C THR A 48 -8.56 -13.06 -1.91
N ILE A 49 -9.31 -12.39 -1.02
CA ILE A 49 -10.07 -13.07 0.02
C ILE A 49 -11.59 -12.92 -0.15
N LEU A 50 -12.28 -14.06 -0.18
CA LEU A 50 -13.74 -14.12 -0.14
C LEU A 50 -14.33 -13.79 1.25
N SER A 51 -13.70 -14.28 2.33
CA SER A 51 -14.16 -14.11 3.72
C SER A 51 -13.11 -13.42 4.61
N PRO A 52 -13.43 -12.30 5.27
CA PRO A 52 -12.46 -11.56 6.06
C PRO A 52 -11.90 -12.43 7.20
N PRO A 53 -10.61 -12.28 7.54
CA PRO A 53 -10.04 -13.03 8.66
C PRO A 53 -10.70 -12.61 9.97
N GLU A 54 -10.89 -13.56 10.89
CA GLU A 54 -11.50 -13.33 12.21
C GLU A 54 -10.65 -12.39 13.09
N LYS A 55 -9.36 -12.27 12.79
CA LYS A 55 -8.42 -11.37 13.47
C LYS A 55 -7.74 -10.43 12.46
N PRO A 56 -7.39 -9.20 12.86
CA PRO A 56 -6.58 -8.32 12.03
C PRO A 56 -5.24 -8.98 11.71
N LEU A 57 -4.91 -9.05 10.43
CA LEU A 57 -3.61 -9.59 10.00
C LEU A 57 -2.50 -8.61 10.34
N SER A 58 -1.38 -9.14 10.81
CA SER A 58 -0.14 -8.38 10.92
C SER A 58 0.36 -7.98 9.52
N SER A 59 1.23 -6.95 9.47
CA SER A 59 1.85 -6.53 8.20
C SER A 59 2.60 -7.68 7.52
N GLU A 60 3.35 -8.48 8.29
CA GLU A 60 4.08 -9.65 7.77
C GLU A 60 3.18 -10.73 7.19
N GLU A 61 2.05 -11.02 7.84
CA GLU A 61 1.07 -11.99 7.34
C GLU A 61 0.39 -11.50 6.07
N LEU A 62 0.06 -10.20 6.00
CA LEU A 62 -0.47 -9.54 4.81
C LEU A 62 0.45 -9.76 3.61
N PHE A 63 1.75 -9.53 3.78
CA PHE A 63 2.73 -9.79 2.73
C PHE A 63 2.74 -11.26 2.31
N LYS A 64 2.88 -12.19 3.26
CA LYS A 64 2.94 -13.63 2.95
C LYS A 64 1.75 -14.10 2.11
N ARG A 65 0.57 -13.50 2.30
CA ARG A 65 -0.65 -13.83 1.55
C ARG A 65 -0.77 -13.15 0.20
N ILE A 66 -0.21 -11.94 0.02
CA ILE A 66 -0.29 -11.19 -1.24
C ILE A 66 0.81 -11.62 -2.23
N LEU A 67 2.04 -11.88 -1.77
CA LEU A 67 3.16 -12.18 -2.68
C LEU A 67 2.89 -13.33 -3.66
N PRO A 68 2.20 -14.43 -3.29
CA PRO A 68 1.90 -15.54 -4.20
C PRO A 68 0.86 -15.18 -5.27
N THR A 69 0.05 -14.14 -5.06
CA THR A 69 -1.02 -13.76 -6.01
C THR A 69 -0.56 -12.75 -7.06
N LEU A 70 0.70 -12.33 -6.98
CA LEU A 70 1.32 -11.35 -7.87
C LEU A 70 2.30 -12.04 -8.81
N SER A 71 2.48 -11.45 -9.98
CA SER A 71 3.54 -11.81 -10.91
C SER A 71 4.93 -11.48 -10.33
N ASP A 72 5.98 -12.05 -10.93
CA ASP A 72 7.33 -11.90 -10.39
C ASP A 72 7.82 -10.44 -10.39
N SER A 73 7.47 -9.66 -11.42
CA SER A 73 7.81 -8.23 -11.51
C SER A 73 7.07 -7.39 -10.46
N GLU A 74 5.79 -7.66 -10.21
CA GLU A 74 4.98 -6.99 -9.18
C GLU A 74 5.48 -7.33 -7.77
N ARG A 75 5.86 -8.59 -7.56
CA ARG A 75 6.45 -9.08 -6.32
C ARG A 75 7.77 -8.37 -6.03
N GLU A 76 8.67 -8.29 -7.01
CA GLU A 76 9.95 -7.60 -6.87
C GLU A 76 9.75 -6.13 -6.53
N TYR A 77 8.84 -5.45 -7.24
CA TYR A 77 8.50 -4.05 -6.99
C TYR A 77 8.00 -3.82 -5.56
N LEU A 78 7.04 -4.63 -5.07
CA LEU A 78 6.52 -4.53 -3.72
C LEU A 78 7.56 -4.81 -2.64
N LEU A 79 8.43 -5.80 -2.85
CA LEU A 79 9.51 -6.13 -1.91
C LEU A 79 10.54 -5.01 -1.84
N ARG A 80 10.92 -4.43 -2.99
CA ARG A 80 11.80 -3.25 -3.03
C ARG A 80 11.21 -2.10 -2.23
N LEU A 81 9.94 -1.77 -2.48
CA LEU A 81 9.26 -0.66 -1.81
C LEU A 81 9.08 -0.92 -0.30
N LYS A 82 8.75 -2.15 0.10
CA LYS A 82 8.72 -2.57 1.51
C LYS A 82 10.08 -2.31 2.17
N ASN A 83 11.15 -2.81 1.56
CA ASN A 83 12.48 -2.67 2.14
C ASN A 83 12.88 -1.21 2.28
N LEU A 84 12.52 -0.36 1.31
CA LEU A 84 12.75 1.08 1.36
C LEU A 84 11.94 1.77 2.46
N LEU A 85 10.70 1.35 2.73
CA LEU A 85 9.83 1.98 3.73
C LEU A 85 10.06 1.49 5.16
N PHE A 86 10.53 0.26 5.34
CA PHE A 86 10.70 -0.38 6.65
C PHE A 86 12.19 -0.62 6.99
N SER A 87 13.12 0.03 6.29
CA SER A 87 14.53 -0.03 6.67
C SER A 87 14.78 0.71 7.98
N ALA A 88 15.67 0.18 8.82
CA ALA A 88 16.10 0.81 10.06
C ALA A 88 17.12 1.94 9.79
N LYS A 89 16.76 2.89 8.93
CA LYS A 89 17.55 4.09 8.61
C LYS A 89 16.85 5.32 9.17
N ASP A 90 17.64 6.30 9.58
CA ASP A 90 17.14 7.65 9.82
C ASP A 90 16.89 8.33 8.48
N TYR A 91 15.63 8.68 8.21
CA TYR A 91 15.23 9.32 6.96
C TYR A 91 15.31 10.84 7.12
N ASN A 92 16.08 11.49 6.24
CA ASN A 92 16.05 12.94 6.13
C ASN A 92 14.85 13.39 5.27
N LYS A 93 14.67 14.71 5.12
CA LYS A 93 13.55 15.27 4.36
C LYS A 93 13.58 14.87 2.88
N ASP A 94 14.77 14.82 2.27
CA ASP A 94 14.94 14.48 0.86
C ASP A 94 14.63 12.99 0.61
N ASP A 95 15.04 12.11 1.52
CA ASP A 95 14.68 10.68 1.48
C ASP A 95 13.16 10.48 1.52
N LEU A 96 12.46 11.25 2.36
CA LEU A 96 11.00 11.19 2.46
C LEU A 96 10.32 11.67 1.15
N LEU A 97 10.89 12.65 0.44
CA LEU A 97 10.37 13.11 -0.86
C LEU A 97 10.60 12.06 -1.97
N VAL A 98 11.74 11.38 -1.95
CA VAL A 98 12.01 10.25 -2.86
C VAL A 98 10.99 9.13 -2.61
N LEU A 99 10.78 8.75 -1.35
CA LEU A 99 9.79 7.73 -0.97
C LEU A 99 8.36 8.12 -1.33
N LEU A 100 8.01 9.40 -1.21
CA LEU A 100 6.71 9.93 -1.63
C LEU A 100 6.52 9.75 -3.16
N THR A 101 7.58 9.92 -3.93
CA THR A 101 7.58 9.70 -5.39
C THR A 101 7.41 8.21 -5.72
N GLU A 102 8.12 7.32 -5.01
CA GLU A 102 7.94 5.87 -5.15
C GLU A 102 6.51 5.44 -4.79
N LEU A 103 5.92 6.04 -3.74
CA LEU A 103 4.53 5.80 -3.34
C LEU A 103 3.53 6.27 -4.39
N LYS A 104 3.82 7.34 -5.13
CA LYS A 104 3.00 7.75 -6.29
C LYS A 104 2.96 6.64 -7.34
N GLY A 105 4.11 6.03 -7.62
CA GLY A 105 4.20 4.85 -8.50
C GLY A 105 3.35 3.70 -7.97
N TYR A 106 3.42 3.46 -6.66
CA TYR A 106 2.66 2.40 -6.01
C TYR A 106 1.14 2.61 -6.07
N ILE A 107 0.65 3.83 -5.83
CA ILE A 107 -0.78 4.16 -5.98
C ILE A 107 -1.24 3.93 -7.43
N THR A 108 -0.39 4.25 -8.42
CA THR A 108 -0.68 4.00 -9.83
C THR A 108 -0.75 2.50 -10.12
N PHE A 109 0.22 1.73 -9.63
CA PHE A 109 0.22 0.27 -9.70
C PHE A 109 -1.06 -0.34 -9.09
N LEU A 110 -1.44 0.08 -7.88
CA LEU A 110 -2.69 -0.36 -7.25
C LEU A 110 -3.91 -0.05 -8.12
N LYS A 111 -3.97 1.15 -8.71
CA LYS A 111 -5.07 1.53 -9.59
C LYS A 111 -5.17 0.61 -10.80
N GLU A 112 -4.04 0.16 -11.35
CA GLU A 112 -4.01 -0.81 -12.46
C GLU A 112 -4.48 -2.19 -12.01
N CYS A 113 -3.97 -2.72 -10.89
CA CYS A 113 -4.41 -4.00 -10.35
C CYS A 113 -5.90 -4.02 -9.99
N LEU A 114 -6.42 -2.90 -9.49
CA LEU A 114 -7.81 -2.75 -9.07
C LEU A 114 -8.73 -2.27 -10.21
N LYS A 115 -8.21 -1.96 -11.40
CA LYS A 115 -9.00 -1.46 -12.54
C LYS A 115 -10.25 -2.26 -12.87
N PRO A 116 -10.29 -3.61 -12.75
CA PRO A 116 -11.52 -4.37 -13.00
C PRO A 116 -12.67 -4.06 -12.03
N ILE A 117 -12.39 -3.39 -10.91
CA ILE A 117 -13.34 -3.19 -9.80
C ILE A 117 -13.47 -1.73 -9.33
N LEU A 118 -12.68 -0.83 -9.92
CA LEU A 118 -12.75 0.62 -9.70
C LEU A 118 -13.67 1.27 -10.73
#